data_AF-A0A6P7FAE3-F1
#
_entry.id   AF-A0A6P7FAE3-F1
#
_cell.length_a   1.000
_cell.length_b   1.000
_cell.length_c   1.000
_cell.angle_alpha   90.00
_cell.angle_beta   90.00
_cell.angle_gamma   90.00
#
_symmetry.space_group_name_H-M   'P 1'
#
loop_
_entity.id
_entity.type
_entity.pdbx_description
1 polymer ?
#
loop_
_entity_poly.entity_id
_entity_poly.type
_entity_poly.pdbx_seq_one_letter_code
_entity_poly.pdbx_strand_id
1 'polypeptide(L)'
;MSQNTILVFIPDSLDTRLSGYLTGSKRIVKNSEVFYITSDKASNKAYDPLGYIGLLQECDNLNKDVSLLINSTNKEIFLMCEEKHPVTQIVYDFKRFKNSDILYHSAENYGEHFKNLSIELRKHARSVSENGRHFLINILSKVIVVLNVCLNFLSRLNLIVQKSSTFTHFEESLKTMKWFLKTAADQKTVTPKMGNVLIAKPIDIFIGVFLMSYVMQYEDQIFLFVYNTFEGIISSLKGLLLYLMGSPIGLKLNYGFNNFLGQFFLYHISLWRIFLQGAHPIFVSNFKYFMLPGALGFSYQIAMVSDLIAIATFHSYCIYVNAARIFNLQLKCLSSLWRVVIGRKFNPLRNRVDSCQYSHNQLFIGTLSFTILLFLLPTTAMYYVVFSIATSILPGKVMTKKEM
;
A
#
# COMPACT_ATOMS: atom_id res chain seq x y z
N MET A 1 -43.46 29.15 -55.15
CA MET A 1 -42.02 28.91 -55.39
C MET A 1 -41.29 29.14 -54.08
N SER A 2 -41.06 28.11 -53.27
CA SER A 2 -40.20 28.24 -52.08
C SER A 2 -38.76 28.14 -52.54
N GLN A 3 -37.99 29.23 -52.40
CA GLN A 3 -36.54 29.19 -52.62
C GLN A 3 -35.93 28.20 -51.60
N ASN A 4 -35.33 27.11 -52.09
CA ASN A 4 -34.47 26.29 -51.24
C ASN A 4 -33.29 27.18 -50.83
N THR A 5 -33.13 27.43 -49.54
CA THR A 5 -32.02 28.25 -49.04
C THR A 5 -30.99 27.32 -48.41
N ILE A 6 -29.71 27.52 -48.69
CA ILE A 6 -28.65 26.70 -48.12
C ILE A 6 -28.00 27.48 -46.98
N LEU A 7 -28.02 26.91 -45.78
CA LEU A 7 -27.46 27.52 -44.57
C LEU A 7 -26.19 26.78 -44.17
N VAL A 8 -25.07 27.50 -44.04
CA VAL A 8 -23.80 26.91 -43.59
C VAL A 8 -23.34 27.56 -42.30
N PHE A 9 -23.29 26.79 -41.23
CA PHE A 9 -22.79 27.22 -39.93
C PHE A 9 -21.29 26.95 -39.84
N ILE A 10 -20.51 28.03 -39.71
CA ILE A 10 -19.05 28.00 -39.72
C ILE A 10 -18.53 28.47 -38.36
N PRO A 11 -17.59 27.74 -37.73
CA PRO A 11 -16.96 28.23 -36.52
C PRO A 11 -16.10 29.47 -36.81
N ASP A 12 -16.19 30.48 -35.96
CA ASP A 12 -15.37 31.70 -36.02
C ASP A 12 -13.87 31.42 -35.97
N SER A 13 -13.47 30.37 -35.24
CA SER A 13 -12.09 29.94 -35.06
C SER A 13 -11.58 28.98 -36.13
N LEU A 14 -12.29 28.81 -37.25
CA LEU A 14 -11.89 27.90 -38.32
C LEU A 14 -10.57 28.35 -38.94
N ASP A 15 -9.53 27.51 -38.82
CA ASP A 15 -8.23 27.78 -39.44
C ASP A 15 -8.26 27.45 -40.94
N THR A 16 -8.24 28.50 -41.78
CA THR A 16 -8.28 28.37 -43.25
C THR A 16 -6.90 28.21 -43.88
N ARG A 17 -5.82 28.21 -43.09
CA ARG A 17 -4.44 28.11 -43.61
C ARG A 17 -4.01 26.69 -43.93
N LEU A 18 -4.71 25.70 -43.40
CA LEU A 18 -4.40 24.28 -43.55
C LEU A 18 -5.47 23.62 -44.41
N SER A 19 -5.05 22.89 -45.45
CA SER A 19 -5.95 22.08 -46.27
C SER A 19 -6.28 20.76 -45.59
N GLY A 20 -7.54 20.31 -45.67
CA GLY A 20 -7.99 19.07 -45.04
C GLY A 20 -9.51 18.94 -44.93
N TYR A 21 -9.96 17.81 -44.40
CA TYR A 21 -11.37 17.47 -44.26
C TYR A 21 -12.02 18.11 -43.05
N LEU A 22 -13.26 18.56 -43.21
CA LEU A 22 -14.14 19.07 -42.18
C LEU A 22 -15.13 18.02 -41.73
N THR A 23 -15.29 17.92 -40.42
CA THR A 23 -16.34 17.11 -39.81
C THR A 23 -17.55 17.97 -39.45
N GLY A 24 -18.72 17.39 -39.63
CA GLY A 24 -19.98 18.08 -39.39
C GLY A 24 -21.18 17.19 -39.71
N SER A 25 -22.36 17.79 -39.79
CA SER A 25 -23.57 17.08 -40.22
C SER A 25 -24.39 17.90 -41.22
N LYS A 26 -24.97 17.21 -42.21
CA LYS A 26 -25.98 17.75 -43.12
C LYS A 26 -27.36 17.39 -42.57
N ARG A 27 -28.28 18.36 -42.49
CA ARG A 27 -29.69 18.12 -42.14
C ARG A 27 -30.61 18.96 -43.02
N ILE A 28 -31.79 18.43 -43.32
CA ILE A 28 -32.85 19.15 -44.05
C ILE A 28 -33.88 19.60 -43.02
N VAL A 29 -34.12 20.91 -42.91
CA VAL A 29 -35.09 21.51 -41.99
C VAL A 29 -35.99 22.45 -42.76
N LYS A 30 -37.31 22.20 -42.78
CA LYS A 30 -38.35 23.06 -43.39
C LYS A 30 -37.96 23.62 -44.78
N ASN A 31 -37.56 22.76 -45.71
CA ASN A 31 -37.10 23.09 -47.08
C ASN A 31 -35.78 23.89 -47.18
N SER A 32 -34.95 23.92 -46.13
CA SER A 32 -33.58 24.44 -46.19
C SER A 32 -32.57 23.32 -45.94
N GLU A 33 -31.55 23.22 -46.79
CA GLU A 33 -30.40 22.34 -46.52
C GLU A 33 -29.44 23.06 -45.59
N VAL A 34 -29.14 22.45 -44.44
CA VAL A 34 -28.30 23.06 -43.42
C VAL A 34 -27.08 22.20 -43.13
N PHE A 35 -25.92 22.83 -43.20
CA PHE A 35 -24.64 22.22 -42.92
C PHE A 35 -24.05 22.78 -41.64
N TYR A 36 -23.81 21.91 -40.66
CA TYR A 36 -23.21 22.27 -39.38
C TYR A 36 -21.77 21.81 -39.35
N ILE A 37 -20.81 22.74 -39.48
CA ILE A 37 -19.39 22.43 -39.31
C ILE A 37 -19.09 22.44 -37.81
N THR A 38 -18.65 21.31 -37.27
CA THR A 38 -18.43 21.11 -35.82
C THR A 38 -16.96 21.00 -35.44
N SER A 39 -16.06 21.22 -36.39
CA SER A 39 -14.60 21.23 -36.22
C SER A 39 -14.04 22.63 -36.50
N ASP A 40 -13.16 23.11 -35.62
CA ASP A 40 -12.39 24.35 -35.77
C ASP A 40 -11.08 24.15 -36.55
N LYS A 41 -10.72 22.91 -36.85
CA LYS A 41 -9.49 22.52 -37.56
C LYS A 41 -9.78 21.49 -38.65
N ALA A 42 -9.12 21.65 -39.79
CA ALA A 42 -9.12 20.67 -40.86
C ALA A 42 -8.29 19.43 -40.44
N SER A 43 -8.83 18.23 -40.69
CA SER A 43 -8.16 16.95 -40.42
C SER A 43 -7.70 16.27 -41.71
N ASN A 44 -6.50 15.68 -41.70
CA ASN A 44 -5.99 14.94 -42.87
C ASN A 44 -6.70 13.59 -43.08
N LYS A 45 -7.48 13.11 -42.11
CA LYS A 45 -8.27 11.87 -42.19
C LYS A 45 -9.62 12.06 -41.51
N ALA A 46 -10.71 11.78 -42.22
CA ALA A 46 -12.08 11.78 -41.70
C ALA A 46 -12.82 10.55 -42.24
N TYR A 47 -13.52 9.82 -41.37
CA TYR A 47 -14.31 8.63 -41.75
C TYR A 47 -15.62 9.00 -42.46
N ASP A 48 -16.19 10.18 -42.18
CA ASP A 48 -17.34 10.79 -42.87
C ASP A 48 -17.09 12.31 -43.01
N PRO A 49 -16.38 12.76 -44.07
CA PRO A 49 -16.11 14.17 -44.28
C PRO A 49 -17.37 14.90 -44.77
N LEU A 50 -17.79 15.94 -44.04
CA LEU A 50 -18.86 16.82 -44.51
C LEU A 50 -18.35 17.74 -45.64
N GLY A 51 -17.13 18.23 -45.49
CA GLY A 51 -16.53 19.19 -46.41
C GLY A 51 -15.01 19.09 -46.51
N TYR A 52 -14.41 19.84 -47.43
CA TYR A 52 -12.96 19.98 -47.58
C TYR A 52 -12.58 21.47 -47.67
N ILE A 53 -11.52 21.86 -46.97
CA ILE A 53 -10.89 23.18 -47.09
C ILE A 53 -9.61 23.01 -47.89
N GLY A 54 -9.40 23.81 -48.93
CA GLY A 54 -8.18 23.78 -49.73
C GLY A 54 -8.12 24.86 -50.80
N LEU A 55 -7.07 24.83 -51.63
CA LEU A 55 -7.00 25.61 -52.86
C LEU A 55 -7.81 24.90 -53.95
N LEU A 56 -8.57 25.65 -54.76
CA LEU A 56 -9.44 25.11 -55.81
C LEU A 56 -8.71 24.16 -56.79
N GLN A 57 -7.40 24.35 -57.01
CA GLN A 57 -6.56 23.47 -57.85
C GLN A 57 -6.26 22.09 -57.24
N GLU A 58 -6.40 21.92 -55.92
CA GLU A 58 -6.17 20.63 -55.23
C GLU A 58 -7.45 19.78 -55.14
N CYS A 59 -8.59 20.33 -55.58
CA CYS A 59 -9.91 19.74 -55.36
C CYS A 59 -10.32 18.69 -56.40
N ASP A 60 -9.58 18.55 -57.51
CA ASP A 60 -9.93 17.66 -58.63
C ASP A 60 -9.86 16.16 -58.31
N ASN A 61 -9.21 15.78 -57.19
CA ASN A 61 -9.06 14.38 -56.73
C ASN A 61 -9.90 14.02 -55.49
N LEU A 62 -10.92 14.82 -55.15
CA LEU A 62 -11.71 14.59 -53.93
C LEU A 62 -12.75 13.46 -54.08
N ASN A 63 -12.93 12.69 -53.01
CA ASN A 63 -13.96 11.66 -52.91
C ASN A 63 -15.35 12.24 -53.17
N LYS A 64 -16.19 11.50 -53.91
CA LYS A 64 -17.57 11.87 -54.26
C LYS A 64 -18.51 12.10 -53.07
N ASP A 65 -18.07 11.78 -51.85
CA ASP A 65 -18.86 11.90 -50.62
C ASP A 65 -18.74 13.27 -49.93
N VAL A 66 -17.86 14.15 -50.43
CA VAL A 66 -17.68 15.51 -49.87
C VAL A 66 -18.78 16.43 -50.42
N SER A 67 -19.62 16.96 -49.52
CA SER A 67 -20.78 17.78 -49.90
C SER A 67 -20.52 19.29 -49.87
N LEU A 68 -19.40 19.73 -49.28
CA LEU A 68 -19.00 21.14 -49.16
C LEU A 68 -17.52 21.38 -49.49
N LEU A 69 -17.22 22.43 -50.25
CA LEU A 69 -15.88 22.92 -50.52
C LEU A 69 -15.76 24.35 -49.99
N ILE A 70 -14.74 24.63 -49.19
CA ILE A 70 -14.47 25.98 -48.70
C ILE A 70 -13.12 26.42 -49.25
N ASN A 71 -13.13 27.49 -50.04
CA ASN A 71 -11.89 28.07 -50.57
C ASN A 71 -11.09 28.73 -49.45
N SER A 72 -9.84 28.28 -49.29
CA SER A 72 -8.89 28.80 -48.30
C SER A 72 -8.57 30.29 -48.44
N THR A 73 -8.64 30.87 -49.65
CA THR A 73 -8.25 32.27 -49.90
C THR A 73 -9.38 33.27 -49.66
N ASN A 74 -10.58 32.97 -50.13
CA ASN A 74 -11.72 33.91 -50.15
C ASN A 74 -12.86 33.50 -49.21
N LYS A 75 -12.76 32.34 -48.53
CA LYS A 75 -13.85 31.74 -47.73
C LYS A 75 -15.16 31.52 -48.50
N GLU A 76 -15.08 31.50 -49.83
CA GLU A 76 -16.20 31.17 -50.69
C GLU A 76 -16.53 29.68 -50.53
N ILE A 77 -17.82 29.40 -50.39
CA ILE A 77 -18.32 28.04 -50.21
C ILE A 77 -18.88 27.57 -51.54
N PHE A 78 -18.30 26.51 -52.06
CA PHE A 78 -18.79 25.80 -53.24
C PHE A 78 -19.52 24.54 -52.75
N LEU A 79 -20.76 24.39 -53.21
CA LEU A 79 -21.51 23.14 -53.00
C LEU A 79 -21.37 22.30 -54.27
N MET A 80 -21.11 21.02 -54.10
CA MET A 80 -21.02 20.06 -55.21
C MET A 80 -22.41 19.65 -55.74
N CYS A 81 -23.48 20.40 -55.43
CA CYS A 81 -24.85 20.14 -55.89
C CYS A 81 -25.16 20.94 -57.16
N GLU A 82 -25.91 20.31 -58.07
CA GLU A 82 -26.19 20.76 -59.45
C GLU A 82 -27.07 22.03 -59.57
N GLU A 83 -27.54 22.62 -58.47
CA GLU A 83 -28.45 23.77 -58.49
C GLU A 83 -27.90 24.99 -57.74
N LYS A 84 -27.86 26.16 -58.41
CA LYS A 84 -27.46 27.45 -57.84
C LYS A 84 -28.54 28.01 -56.91
N HIS A 85 -28.59 27.52 -55.69
CA HIS A 85 -29.40 28.11 -54.61
C HIS A 85 -28.59 29.18 -53.84
N PRO A 86 -29.23 30.23 -53.30
CA PRO A 86 -28.55 31.23 -52.48
C PRO A 86 -28.00 30.59 -51.19
N VAL A 87 -26.70 30.78 -50.94
CA VAL A 87 -25.98 30.28 -49.77
C VAL A 87 -25.85 31.39 -48.72
N THR A 88 -26.36 31.16 -47.52
CA THR A 88 -26.24 32.07 -46.38
C THR A 88 -25.26 31.50 -45.36
N GLN A 89 -24.19 32.24 -45.09
CA GLN A 89 -23.15 31.86 -44.13
C GLN A 89 -23.48 32.41 -42.73
N ILE A 90 -23.46 31.55 -41.72
CA ILE A 90 -23.65 31.92 -40.32
C ILE A 90 -22.38 31.58 -39.55
N VAL A 91 -21.65 32.60 -39.13
CA VAL A 91 -20.46 32.44 -38.30
C VAL A 91 -20.88 32.41 -36.83
N TYR A 92 -20.47 31.37 -36.09
CA TYR A 92 -20.77 31.22 -34.67
C TYR A 92 -19.50 31.09 -33.83
N ASP A 93 -19.53 31.61 -32.60
CA ASP A 93 -18.41 31.48 -31.66
C ASP A 93 -18.28 30.04 -31.17
N PHE A 94 -17.27 29.33 -31.69
CA PHE A 94 -17.09 27.90 -31.43
C PHE A 94 -16.86 27.60 -29.95
N LYS A 95 -16.02 28.42 -29.29
CA LYS A 95 -15.63 28.19 -27.89
C LYS A 95 -16.77 28.49 -26.94
N ARG A 96 -17.45 29.61 -27.11
CA ARG A 96 -18.59 29.99 -26.25
C ARG A 96 -19.76 29.04 -26.48
N PHE A 97 -20.07 28.70 -27.73
CA PHE A 97 -21.22 27.86 -28.03
C PHE A 97 -21.02 26.42 -27.56
N LYS A 98 -19.81 25.85 -27.72
CA LYS A 98 -19.44 24.52 -27.18
C LYS A 98 -19.59 24.42 -25.66
N ASN A 99 -19.30 25.50 -24.93
CA ASN A 99 -19.33 25.54 -23.47
C ASN A 99 -20.65 26.03 -22.89
N SER A 100 -21.63 26.41 -23.72
CA SER A 100 -22.90 26.99 -23.27
C SER A 100 -24.01 25.95 -23.11
N ASP A 101 -24.86 26.13 -22.10
CA ASP A 101 -26.06 25.32 -21.80
C ASP A 101 -27.37 25.94 -22.35
N ILE A 102 -27.27 26.89 -23.28
CA ILE A 102 -28.31 27.90 -23.53
C ILE A 102 -29.63 27.38 -24.14
N LEU A 103 -29.73 26.17 -24.69
CA LEU A 103 -30.85 25.80 -25.59
C LEU A 103 -31.69 24.58 -25.19
N TYR A 104 -31.80 24.26 -23.91
CA TYR A 104 -32.70 23.18 -23.48
C TYR A 104 -34.16 23.61 -23.27
N HIS A 105 -34.43 24.90 -22.98
CA HIS A 105 -35.76 25.32 -22.51
C HIS A 105 -36.62 26.14 -23.48
N SER A 106 -36.09 26.71 -24.57
CA SER A 106 -36.88 27.62 -25.44
C SER A 106 -37.10 27.13 -26.88
N ALA A 107 -36.70 25.90 -27.21
CA ALA A 107 -36.56 25.46 -28.60
C ALA A 107 -37.81 24.85 -29.24
N GLU A 108 -39.00 25.12 -28.71
CA GLU A 108 -40.26 24.66 -29.34
C GLU A 108 -40.73 25.62 -30.45
N ASN A 109 -40.34 26.90 -30.43
CA ASN A 109 -40.79 27.89 -31.43
C ASN A 109 -39.68 28.65 -32.17
N TYR A 110 -38.50 28.89 -31.58
CA TYR A 110 -37.39 29.61 -32.23
C TYR A 110 -36.04 28.98 -31.87
N GLY A 111 -35.13 28.83 -32.85
CA GLY A 111 -33.75 28.37 -32.62
C GLY A 111 -33.46 26.88 -32.88
N GLU A 112 -34.28 26.19 -33.67
CA GLU A 112 -34.11 24.77 -34.04
C GLU A 112 -32.71 24.45 -34.62
N HIS A 113 -32.15 25.35 -35.42
CA HIS A 113 -30.80 25.19 -35.98
C HIS A 113 -29.69 25.23 -34.92
N PHE A 114 -29.75 26.17 -33.99
CA PHE A 114 -28.78 26.28 -32.89
C PHE A 114 -28.91 25.13 -31.89
N LYS A 115 -30.13 24.63 -31.66
CA LYS A 115 -30.36 23.41 -30.88
C LYS A 115 -29.65 22.22 -31.53
N ASN A 116 -29.85 22.03 -32.84
CA ASN A 116 -29.22 20.93 -33.59
C ASN A 116 -27.68 21.03 -33.59
N LEU A 117 -27.13 22.23 -33.78
CA LEU A 117 -25.69 22.49 -33.67
C LEU A 117 -25.15 22.12 -32.28
N SER A 118 -25.86 22.50 -31.20
CA SER A 118 -25.44 22.21 -29.83
C SER A 118 -25.43 20.70 -29.53
N ILE A 119 -26.39 19.94 -30.10
CA ILE A 119 -26.47 18.49 -29.95
C ILE A 119 -25.26 17.82 -30.62
N GLU A 120 -24.90 18.23 -31.83
CA GLU A 120 -23.78 17.64 -32.56
C GLU A 120 -22.41 17.96 -31.94
N LEU A 121 -22.21 19.20 -31.46
CA LEU A 121 -21.01 19.58 -30.71
C LEU A 121 -20.86 18.76 -29.43
N ARG A 122 -21.97 18.44 -28.74
CA ARG A 122 -21.96 17.62 -27.51
C ARG A 122 -21.72 16.14 -27.77
N LYS A 123 -22.20 15.58 -28.89
CA LYS A 123 -21.92 14.16 -29.24
C LYS A 123 -20.42 13.91 -29.35
N HIS A 124 -19.69 14.80 -30.02
CA HIS A 124 -18.22 14.73 -30.11
C HIS A 124 -17.54 14.94 -28.74
N ALA A 125 -18.05 15.85 -27.90
CA ALA A 125 -17.49 16.05 -26.56
C ALA A 125 -17.69 14.81 -25.64
N ARG A 126 -18.85 14.15 -25.73
CA ARG A 126 -19.15 12.95 -24.94
C ARG A 126 -18.32 11.74 -25.36
N SER A 127 -18.13 11.50 -26.66
CA SER A 127 -17.32 10.37 -27.14
C SER A 127 -15.86 10.46 -26.70
N VAL A 128 -15.28 11.67 -26.70
CA VAL A 128 -13.91 11.91 -26.20
C VAL A 128 -13.81 11.68 -24.68
N SER A 129 -14.82 12.13 -23.92
CA SER A 129 -14.87 11.94 -22.47
C SER A 129 -15.07 10.47 -22.06
N GLU A 130 -15.89 9.71 -22.79
CA GLU A 130 -16.11 8.27 -22.53
C GLU A 130 -14.85 7.45 -22.83
N ASN A 131 -14.15 7.77 -23.92
CA ASN A 131 -12.85 7.15 -24.24
C ASN A 131 -11.80 7.42 -23.14
N GLY A 132 -11.72 8.64 -22.61
CA GLY A 132 -10.82 8.98 -21.50
C GLY A 132 -11.13 8.22 -20.21
N ARG A 133 -12.42 8.04 -19.90
CA ARG A 133 -12.85 7.28 -18.72
C ARG A 133 -12.57 5.78 -18.86
N HIS A 134 -12.81 5.20 -20.04
CA HIS A 134 -12.46 3.80 -20.32
C HIS A 134 -10.96 3.56 -20.24
N PHE A 135 -10.15 4.50 -20.73
CA PHE A 135 -8.69 4.44 -20.61
C PHE A 135 -8.24 4.44 -19.14
N LEU A 136 -8.78 5.32 -18.31
CA LEU A 136 -8.48 5.37 -16.87
C LEU A 136 -8.88 4.09 -16.14
N ILE A 137 -10.07 3.54 -16.42
CA ILE A 137 -10.54 2.27 -15.82
C ILE A 137 -9.62 1.11 -16.21
N ASN A 138 -9.14 1.07 -17.46
CA ASN A 138 -8.20 0.05 -17.93
C ASN A 138 -6.81 0.16 -17.27
N ILE A 139 -6.35 1.36 -16.92
CA ILE A 139 -5.12 1.54 -16.14
C ILE A 139 -5.34 1.06 -14.71
N LEU A 140 -6.43 1.49 -14.07
CA LEU A 140 -6.76 1.09 -12.70
C LEU A 140 -6.87 -0.42 -12.54
N SER A 141 -7.50 -1.11 -13.50
CA SER A 141 -7.64 -2.58 -13.48
C SER A 141 -6.27 -3.27 -13.55
N LYS A 142 -5.35 -2.80 -14.40
CA LYS A 142 -3.97 -3.32 -14.47
C LYS A 142 -3.21 -3.14 -13.15
N VAL A 143 -3.33 -1.97 -12.52
CA VAL A 143 -2.69 -1.70 -11.20
C VAL A 143 -3.24 -2.65 -10.13
N ILE A 144 -4.55 -2.93 -10.12
CA ILE A 144 -5.16 -3.87 -9.17
C ILE A 144 -4.61 -5.30 -9.36
N VAL A 145 -4.35 -5.73 -10.61
CA VAL A 145 -3.74 -7.04 -10.88
C VAL A 145 -2.32 -7.10 -10.30
N VAL A 146 -1.51 -6.06 -10.48
CA VAL A 146 -0.15 -5.98 -9.90
C VAL A 146 -0.20 -6.03 -8.37
N LEU A 147 -1.11 -5.28 -7.75
CA LEU A 147 -1.30 -5.31 -6.29
C LEU A 147 -1.69 -6.71 -5.80
N ASN A 148 -2.52 -7.45 -6.55
CA ASN A 148 -2.87 -8.83 -6.21
C ASN A 148 -1.65 -9.76 -6.26
N VAL A 149 -0.78 -9.62 -7.26
CA VAL A 149 0.46 -10.40 -7.35
C VAL A 149 1.35 -10.11 -6.15
N CYS A 150 1.53 -8.84 -5.78
CA CYS A 150 2.31 -8.45 -4.60
C CYS A 150 1.72 -9.00 -3.30
N LEU A 151 0.40 -8.90 -3.10
CA LEU A 151 -0.27 -9.43 -1.91
C LEU A 151 -0.16 -10.96 -1.84
N ASN A 152 -0.26 -11.66 -2.97
CA ASN A 152 -0.07 -13.11 -3.02
C ASN A 152 1.39 -13.53 -2.77
N PHE A 153 2.35 -12.68 -3.14
CA PHE A 153 3.75 -12.89 -2.80
C PHE A 153 3.99 -12.71 -1.29
N LEU A 154 3.44 -11.65 -0.70
CA LEU A 154 3.52 -11.41 0.76
C LEU A 154 2.85 -12.52 1.56
N SER A 155 1.71 -13.05 1.10
CA SER A 155 1.02 -14.16 1.78
C SER A 155 1.83 -15.46 1.78
N ARG A 156 2.71 -15.68 0.79
CA ARG A 156 3.67 -16.80 0.80
C ARG A 156 4.76 -16.62 1.87
N LEU A 157 5.09 -15.38 2.22
CA LEU A 157 6.09 -15.02 3.22
C LEU A 157 5.48 -14.74 4.62
N ASN A 158 4.30 -15.27 4.90
CA ASN A 158 3.48 -14.94 6.08
C ASN A 158 4.24 -15.01 7.42
N LEU A 159 5.16 -15.97 7.59
CA LEU A 159 5.97 -16.09 8.81
C LEU A 159 6.88 -14.88 9.06
N ILE A 160 7.48 -14.34 8.00
CA ILE A 160 8.36 -13.17 8.07
C ILE A 160 7.52 -11.92 8.25
N VAL A 161 6.44 -11.82 7.46
CA VAL A 161 5.52 -10.68 7.50
C VAL A 161 4.93 -10.50 8.88
N GLN A 162 4.47 -11.55 9.56
CA GLN A 162 3.87 -11.45 10.90
C GLN A 162 4.85 -11.02 12.00
N LYS A 163 6.15 -11.30 11.83
CA LYS A 163 7.16 -10.98 12.85
C LYS A 163 7.57 -9.51 12.80
N SER A 164 7.70 -8.94 11.61
CA SER A 164 8.14 -7.57 11.38
C SER A 164 6.96 -6.61 11.22
N SER A 165 6.95 -5.59 12.05
CA SER A 165 5.94 -4.52 12.03
C SER A 165 5.99 -3.68 10.74
N THR A 166 7.17 -3.51 10.12
CA THR A 166 7.29 -2.83 8.83
C THR A 166 6.61 -3.61 7.70
N PHE A 167 6.82 -4.94 7.64
CA PHE A 167 6.17 -5.77 6.63
C PHE A 167 4.67 -5.91 6.86
N THR A 168 4.18 -6.01 8.11
CA THR A 168 2.74 -5.99 8.37
C THR A 168 2.11 -4.67 7.91
N HIS A 169 2.75 -3.54 8.20
CA HIS A 169 2.25 -2.22 7.80
C HIS A 169 2.27 -2.06 6.27
N PHE A 170 3.29 -2.61 5.60
CA PHE A 170 3.35 -2.63 4.14
C PHE A 170 2.20 -3.43 3.53
N GLU A 171 1.92 -4.63 4.04
CA GLU A 171 0.80 -5.46 3.59
C GLU A 171 -0.55 -4.74 3.78
N GLU A 172 -0.76 -4.13 4.94
CA GLU A 172 -1.95 -3.33 5.23
C GLU A 172 -2.08 -2.14 4.27
N SER A 173 -0.99 -1.41 4.02
CA SER A 173 -0.99 -0.28 3.08
C SER A 173 -1.34 -0.72 1.65
N LEU A 174 -0.88 -1.88 1.20
CA LEU A 174 -1.26 -2.45 -0.11
C LEU A 174 -2.74 -2.84 -0.15
N LYS A 175 -3.29 -3.42 0.93
CA LYS A 175 -4.72 -3.73 1.05
C LYS A 175 -5.57 -2.46 0.99
N THR A 176 -5.18 -1.40 1.72
CA THR A 176 -5.86 -0.10 1.67
C THR A 176 -5.80 0.51 0.28
N MET A 177 -4.66 0.44 -0.40
CA MET A 177 -4.51 0.96 -1.77
C MET A 177 -5.40 0.20 -2.75
N LYS A 178 -5.42 -1.15 -2.68
CA LYS A 178 -6.31 -1.98 -3.51
C LYS A 178 -7.78 -1.64 -3.28
N TRP A 179 -8.19 -1.48 -2.03
CA TRP A 179 -9.55 -1.08 -1.67
C TRP A 179 -9.88 0.30 -2.24
N PHE A 180 -9.00 1.28 -2.06
CA PHE A 180 -9.16 2.64 -2.57
C PHE A 180 -9.34 2.67 -4.09
N LEU A 181 -8.48 1.99 -4.84
CA LEU A 181 -8.56 1.94 -6.30
C LEU A 181 -9.85 1.28 -6.80
N LYS A 182 -10.29 0.21 -6.12
CA LYS A 182 -11.56 -0.46 -6.45
C LYS A 182 -12.75 0.48 -6.21
N THR A 183 -12.80 1.12 -5.04
CA THR A 183 -13.88 2.06 -4.70
C THR A 183 -13.88 3.29 -5.62
N ALA A 184 -12.71 3.81 -5.99
CA ALA A 184 -12.58 4.93 -6.94
C ALA A 184 -13.02 4.56 -8.36
N ALA A 185 -12.87 3.30 -8.78
CA ALA A 185 -13.36 2.83 -10.08
C ALA A 185 -14.89 2.66 -10.10
N ASP A 186 -15.47 2.21 -8.99
CA ASP A 186 -16.88 1.85 -8.89
C ASP A 186 -17.81 3.06 -8.60
N GLN A 187 -17.36 4.04 -7.80
CA GLN A 187 -18.22 5.12 -7.28
C GLN A 187 -17.92 6.50 -7.88
N LYS A 188 -18.97 7.25 -8.25
CA LYS A 188 -18.85 8.64 -8.75
C LYS A 188 -18.70 9.69 -7.64
N THR A 189 -18.98 9.35 -6.39
CA THR A 189 -18.95 10.29 -5.25
C THR A 189 -17.90 9.87 -4.23
N VAL A 190 -17.28 10.86 -3.58
CA VAL A 190 -16.24 10.62 -2.56
C VAL A 190 -16.91 10.25 -1.25
N THR A 191 -16.74 9.02 -0.79
CA THR A 191 -17.18 8.60 0.55
C THR A 191 -16.28 9.24 1.62
N PRO A 192 -16.78 9.50 2.84
CA PRO A 192 -15.97 10.09 3.92
C PRO A 192 -14.74 9.24 4.28
N LYS A 193 -14.85 7.90 4.20
CA LYS A 193 -13.70 6.99 4.36
C LYS A 193 -12.63 7.22 3.28
N MET A 194 -13.04 7.40 2.04
CA MET A 194 -12.13 7.67 0.93
C MET A 194 -11.46 9.04 1.08
N GLY A 195 -12.21 10.06 1.53
CA GLY A 195 -11.68 11.38 1.87
C GLY A 195 -10.62 11.33 2.96
N ASN A 196 -10.86 10.59 4.05
CA ASN A 196 -9.88 10.43 5.13
C ASN A 196 -8.57 9.81 4.64
N VAL A 197 -8.63 8.75 3.82
CA VAL A 197 -7.41 8.11 3.26
C VAL A 197 -6.68 9.06 2.31
N LEU A 198 -7.43 9.80 1.49
CA LEU A 198 -6.89 10.75 0.50
C LEU A 198 -6.16 11.92 1.18
N ILE A 199 -6.60 12.33 2.38
CA ILE A 199 -5.95 13.38 3.16
C ILE A 199 -4.81 12.81 4.02
N ALA A 200 -5.04 11.71 4.74
CA ALA A 200 -4.10 11.18 5.71
C ALA A 200 -2.81 10.64 5.06
N LYS A 201 -2.91 9.93 3.93
CA LYS A 201 -1.73 9.31 3.28
C LYS A 201 -0.72 10.34 2.76
N PRO A 202 -1.12 11.40 2.02
CA PRO A 202 -0.16 12.44 1.61
C PRO A 202 0.46 13.19 2.78
N ILE A 203 -0.31 13.47 3.84
CA ILE A 203 0.23 14.11 5.05
C ILE A 203 1.29 13.21 5.71
N ASP A 204 0.98 11.92 5.87
CA ASP A 204 1.92 10.93 6.42
C ASP A 204 3.20 10.80 5.57
N ILE A 205 3.07 10.79 4.24
CA ILE A 205 4.21 10.80 3.30
C ILE A 205 5.01 12.09 3.43
N PHE A 206 4.37 13.25 3.47
CA PHE A 206 5.05 14.55 3.57
C PHE A 206 5.86 14.66 4.87
N ILE A 207 5.24 14.34 6.01
CA ILE A 207 5.91 14.32 7.31
C ILE A 207 7.04 13.29 7.29
N GLY A 208 6.79 12.10 6.73
CA GLY A 208 7.79 11.04 6.58
C GLY A 208 9.01 11.51 5.82
N VAL A 209 8.84 12.06 4.60
CA VAL A 209 9.95 12.55 3.78
C VAL A 209 10.71 13.68 4.48
N PHE A 210 10.01 14.61 5.13
CA PHE A 210 10.64 15.68 5.91
C PHE A 210 11.51 15.10 7.05
N LEU A 211 10.95 14.23 7.90
CA LEU A 211 11.68 13.63 9.02
C LEU A 211 12.84 12.76 8.53
N MET A 212 12.63 12.02 7.45
CA MET A 212 13.64 11.17 6.82
C MET A 212 14.83 11.99 6.33
N SER A 213 14.56 13.13 5.69
CA SER A 213 15.60 14.04 5.22
C SER A 213 16.40 14.64 6.38
N TYR A 214 15.74 14.93 7.50
CA TYR A 214 16.38 15.39 8.72
C TYR A 214 17.27 14.30 9.34
N VAL A 215 16.74 13.07 9.46
CA VAL A 215 17.47 11.90 9.97
C VAL A 215 18.74 11.62 9.17
N MET A 216 18.68 11.74 7.84
CA MET A 216 19.85 11.54 6.98
C MET A 216 20.97 12.58 7.18
N GLN A 217 20.68 13.76 7.73
CA GLN A 217 21.70 14.77 8.04
C GLN A 217 22.49 14.43 9.32
N TYR A 218 21.92 13.62 10.21
CA TYR A 218 22.51 13.26 11.51
C TYR A 218 22.86 11.76 11.59
N GLU A 219 23.23 11.16 10.44
CA GLU A 219 23.53 9.74 10.31
C GLU A 219 24.51 9.23 11.39
N ASP A 220 25.65 9.92 11.59
CA ASP A 220 26.66 9.53 12.58
C ASP A 220 26.13 9.54 14.02
N GLN A 221 25.31 10.55 14.36
CA GLN A 221 24.71 10.67 15.69
C GLN A 221 23.70 9.56 15.94
N ILE A 222 22.93 9.19 14.91
CA ILE A 222 21.95 8.10 14.97
C ILE A 222 22.67 6.76 15.14
N PHE A 223 23.76 6.52 14.41
CA PHE A 223 24.55 5.30 14.61
C PHE A 223 25.09 5.20 16.02
N LEU A 224 25.66 6.29 16.55
CA LEU A 224 26.16 6.33 17.91
C LEU A 224 25.03 6.09 18.93
N PHE A 225 23.87 6.72 18.73
CA PHE A 225 22.70 6.53 19.59
C PHE A 225 22.21 5.08 19.59
N VAL A 226 22.08 4.48 18.40
CA VAL A 226 21.67 3.09 18.23
C VAL A 226 22.70 2.18 18.92
N TYR A 227 23.98 2.32 18.62
CA TYR A 227 25.05 1.53 19.23
C TYR A 227 25.03 1.60 20.77
N ASN A 228 24.95 2.82 21.32
CA ASN A 228 24.89 3.04 22.77
C ASN A 228 23.63 2.43 23.39
N THR A 229 22.50 2.46 22.68
CA THR A 229 21.25 1.84 23.13
C THR A 229 21.41 0.31 23.20
N PHE A 230 21.95 -0.31 22.15
CA PHE A 230 22.20 -1.75 22.11
C PHE A 230 23.19 -2.20 23.21
N GLU A 231 24.33 -1.52 23.35
CA GLU A 231 25.31 -1.81 24.41
C GLU A 231 24.74 -1.54 25.81
N GLY A 232 23.90 -0.50 25.98
CA GLY A 232 23.22 -0.20 27.23
C GLY A 232 22.27 -1.32 27.67
N ILE A 233 21.49 -1.89 26.74
CA ILE A 233 20.62 -3.04 27.01
C ILE A 233 21.46 -4.27 27.41
N ILE A 234 22.53 -4.56 26.67
CA ILE A 234 23.45 -5.68 26.95
C ILE A 234 24.08 -5.55 28.33
N SER A 235 24.59 -4.36 28.65
CA SER A 235 25.22 -4.04 29.93
C SER A 235 24.24 -4.16 31.09
N SER A 236 23.02 -3.64 30.92
CA SER A 236 21.94 -3.74 31.93
C SER A 236 21.57 -5.18 32.22
N LEU A 237 21.41 -6.01 31.16
CA LEU A 237 21.10 -7.43 31.33
C LEU A 237 22.25 -8.21 31.97
N LYS A 238 23.50 -7.89 31.61
CA LYS A 238 24.69 -8.46 32.26
C LYS A 238 24.77 -8.07 33.74
N GLY A 239 24.51 -6.82 34.08
CA GLY A 239 24.47 -6.34 35.46
C GLY A 239 23.39 -7.02 36.29
N LEU A 240 22.18 -7.17 35.74
CA LEU A 240 21.08 -7.92 36.35
C LEU A 240 21.48 -9.38 36.63
N LEU A 241 22.14 -10.03 35.67
CA LEU A 241 22.59 -11.41 35.80
C LEU A 241 23.70 -11.57 36.85
N LEU A 242 24.67 -10.65 36.89
CA LEU A 242 25.71 -10.64 37.93
C LEU A 242 25.11 -10.42 39.33
N TYR A 243 24.08 -9.58 39.45
CA TYR A 243 23.33 -9.41 40.68
C TYR A 243 22.64 -10.72 41.12
N LEU A 244 22.06 -11.48 40.18
CA LEU A 244 21.46 -12.80 40.47
C LEU A 244 22.50 -13.85 40.89
N MET A 245 23.69 -13.82 40.29
CA MET A 245 24.79 -14.75 40.62
C MET A 245 25.37 -14.54 42.03
N GLY A 246 25.25 -13.33 42.58
CA GLY A 246 25.66 -13.01 43.94
C GLY A 246 24.66 -13.53 44.99
N SER A 247 23.94 -12.61 45.64
CA SER A 247 22.87 -12.93 46.57
C SER A 247 21.69 -11.97 46.36
N PRO A 248 20.76 -12.30 45.45
CA PRO A 248 19.63 -11.43 45.18
C PRO A 248 18.71 -11.40 46.40
N ILE A 249 18.41 -10.20 46.92
CA ILE A 249 17.45 -9.99 48.02
C ILE A 249 17.86 -10.77 49.31
N GLY A 250 19.14 -11.12 49.46
CA GLY A 250 19.63 -11.94 50.58
C GLY A 250 19.17 -13.40 50.55
N LEU A 251 18.57 -13.87 49.45
CA LEU A 251 18.23 -15.27 49.26
C LEU A 251 19.49 -16.09 49.05
N LYS A 252 19.66 -17.14 49.85
CA LYS A 252 20.74 -18.12 49.70
C LYS A 252 20.36 -19.15 48.65
N LEU A 253 20.62 -18.82 47.39
CA LEU A 253 20.47 -19.75 46.28
C LEU A 253 21.52 -20.86 46.34
N ASN A 254 21.27 -21.97 45.63
CA ASN A 254 22.27 -23.02 45.50
C ASN A 254 23.48 -22.49 44.72
N TYR A 255 24.63 -22.34 45.38
CA TYR A 255 25.80 -21.67 44.79
C TYR A 255 26.28 -22.31 43.48
N GLY A 256 26.47 -23.62 43.46
CA GLY A 256 26.98 -24.33 42.28
C GLY A 256 26.04 -24.21 41.09
N PHE A 257 24.74 -24.40 41.32
CA PHE A 257 23.73 -24.30 40.27
C PHE A 257 23.47 -22.85 39.83
N ASN A 258 23.49 -21.89 40.76
CA ASN A 258 23.39 -20.47 40.45
C ASN A 258 24.54 -20.02 39.55
N ASN A 259 25.78 -20.43 39.87
CA ASN A 259 26.95 -20.12 39.06
C ASN A 259 26.85 -20.76 37.66
N PHE A 260 26.39 -22.01 37.56
CA PHE A 260 26.17 -22.67 36.28
C PHE A 260 25.16 -21.92 35.40
N LEU A 261 23.97 -21.59 35.93
CA LEU A 261 22.95 -20.84 35.19
C LEU A 261 23.44 -19.43 34.81
N GLY A 262 24.13 -18.77 35.74
CA GLY A 262 24.74 -17.47 35.52
C GLY A 262 25.71 -17.47 34.34
N GLN A 263 26.67 -18.40 34.34
CA GLN A 263 27.62 -18.55 33.24
C GLN A 263 26.93 -18.92 31.92
N PHE A 264 25.93 -19.81 31.97
CA PHE A 264 25.14 -20.19 30.80
C PHE A 264 24.47 -18.96 30.15
N PHE A 265 23.78 -18.11 30.92
CA PHE A 265 23.15 -16.92 30.36
C PHE A 265 24.15 -15.82 29.97
N LEU A 266 25.27 -15.66 30.70
CA LEU A 266 26.35 -14.73 30.33
C LEU A 266 26.95 -15.08 28.97
N TYR A 267 27.11 -16.37 28.69
CA TYR A 267 27.56 -16.84 27.38
C TYR A 267 26.60 -16.41 26.26
N HIS A 268 25.28 -16.52 26.46
CA HIS A 268 24.29 -16.09 25.47
C HIS A 268 24.34 -14.58 25.22
N ILE A 269 24.49 -13.77 26.28
CA ILE A 269 24.65 -12.31 26.17
C ILE A 269 25.91 -11.98 25.37
N SER A 270 27.01 -12.68 25.63
CA SER A 270 28.29 -12.47 24.96
C SER A 270 28.22 -12.85 23.47
N LEU A 271 27.56 -13.96 23.15
CA LEU A 271 27.32 -14.39 21.76
C LEU A 271 26.49 -13.34 21.00
N TRP A 272 25.44 -12.80 21.62
CA TRP A 272 24.64 -11.73 21.02
C TRP A 272 25.46 -10.47 20.74
N ARG A 273 26.35 -10.09 21.67
CA ARG A 273 27.25 -8.95 21.48
C ARG A 273 28.18 -9.16 20.27
N ILE A 274 28.78 -10.34 20.15
CA ILE A 274 29.64 -10.69 18.99
C ILE A 274 28.83 -10.64 17.68
N PHE A 275 27.59 -11.15 17.70
CA PHE A 275 26.70 -11.07 16.53
C PHE A 275 26.42 -9.62 16.11
N LEU A 276 26.10 -8.73 17.06
CA LEU A 276 25.87 -7.31 16.75
C LEU A 276 27.12 -6.60 16.23
N GLN A 277 28.29 -6.90 16.79
CA GLN A 277 29.56 -6.38 16.30
C GLN A 277 29.83 -6.81 14.85
N GLY A 278 29.52 -8.06 14.50
CA GLY A 278 29.60 -8.55 13.12
C GLY A 278 28.55 -7.94 12.18
N ALA A 279 27.35 -7.63 12.69
CA ALA A 279 26.27 -7.02 11.91
C ALA A 279 26.46 -5.51 11.67
N HIS A 280 27.16 -4.82 12.58
CA HIS A 280 27.41 -3.38 12.51
C HIS A 280 27.97 -2.88 11.17
N PRO A 281 29.06 -3.42 10.60
CA PRO A 281 29.59 -2.94 9.31
C PRO A 281 28.59 -3.11 8.16
N ILE A 282 27.78 -4.18 8.18
CA ILE A 282 26.73 -4.42 7.17
C ILE A 282 25.65 -3.35 7.30
N PHE A 283 25.26 -3.01 8.53
CA PHE A 283 24.26 -1.98 8.80
C PHE A 283 24.73 -0.60 8.32
N VAL A 284 25.95 -0.19 8.67
CA VAL A 284 26.53 1.10 8.26
C VAL A 284 26.66 1.18 6.74
N SER A 285 27.23 0.15 6.09
CA SER A 285 27.42 0.15 4.63
C SER A 285 26.11 0.22 3.85
N ASN A 286 24.99 -0.26 4.41
CA ASN A 286 23.71 -0.36 3.71
C ASN A 286 22.60 0.50 4.34
N PHE A 287 22.96 1.45 5.21
CA PHE A 287 22.00 2.24 5.99
C PHE A 287 20.95 2.94 5.11
N LYS A 288 21.37 3.52 3.99
CA LYS A 288 20.46 4.19 3.05
C LYS A 288 19.37 3.27 2.51
N TYR A 289 19.69 1.99 2.26
CA TYR A 289 18.72 1.01 1.79
C TYR A 289 17.75 0.60 2.90
N PHE A 290 18.24 0.45 4.14
CA PHE A 290 17.38 0.16 5.29
C PHE A 290 16.36 1.27 5.54
N MET A 291 16.71 2.53 5.26
CA MET A 291 15.84 3.67 5.50
C MET A 291 14.88 4.02 4.37
N LEU A 292 15.00 3.37 3.20
CA LEU A 292 14.12 3.60 2.05
C LEU A 292 12.62 3.44 2.35
N PRO A 293 12.15 2.42 3.11
CA PRO A 293 10.74 2.30 3.47
C PRO A 293 10.22 3.52 4.26
N GLY A 294 11.08 4.22 5.01
CA GLY A 294 10.73 5.42 5.74
C GLY A 294 10.29 6.59 4.86
N ALA A 295 10.59 6.58 3.56
CA ALA A 295 10.10 7.57 2.60
C ALA A 295 8.61 7.39 2.25
N LEU A 296 8.02 6.22 2.54
CA LEU A 296 6.60 5.94 2.31
C LEU A 296 5.68 6.57 3.36
N GLY A 297 6.23 7.13 4.45
CA GLY A 297 5.48 7.87 5.45
C GLY A 297 6.06 7.76 6.87
N PHE A 298 5.62 8.65 7.75
CA PHE A 298 5.99 8.64 9.17
C PHE A 298 5.54 7.35 9.88
N SER A 299 4.38 6.83 9.50
CA SER A 299 3.89 5.51 9.94
C SER A 299 4.89 4.37 9.70
N TYR A 300 5.57 4.36 8.55
CA TYR A 300 6.62 3.38 8.25
C TYR A 300 7.86 3.55 9.13
N GLN A 301 8.21 4.79 9.48
CA GLN A 301 9.35 5.06 10.36
C GLN A 301 9.09 4.56 11.78
N ILE A 302 7.87 4.74 12.29
CA ILE A 302 7.46 4.16 13.58
C ILE A 302 7.56 2.62 13.54
N ALA A 303 7.06 2.00 12.47
CA ALA A 303 7.16 0.55 12.29
C ALA A 303 8.63 0.09 12.25
N MET A 304 9.52 0.83 11.59
CA MET A 304 10.95 0.53 11.58
C MET A 304 11.57 0.63 12.98
N VAL A 305 11.23 1.66 13.76
CA VAL A 305 11.70 1.81 15.15
C VAL A 305 11.21 0.64 16.02
N SER A 306 9.97 0.21 15.83
CA SER A 306 9.42 -0.97 16.51
C SER A 306 10.22 -2.24 16.16
N ASP A 307 10.59 -2.44 14.90
CA ASP A 307 11.44 -3.57 14.49
C ASP A 307 12.86 -3.48 15.08
N LEU A 308 13.44 -2.28 15.16
CA LEU A 308 14.74 -2.06 15.80
C LEU A 308 14.70 -2.40 17.30
N ILE A 309 13.65 -1.99 18.02
CA ILE A 309 13.45 -2.33 19.43
C ILE A 309 13.30 -3.86 19.60
N ALA A 310 12.54 -4.51 18.71
CA ALA A 310 12.37 -5.96 18.74
C ALA A 310 13.70 -6.70 18.54
N ILE A 311 14.55 -6.24 17.61
CA ILE A 311 15.91 -6.78 17.42
C ILE A 311 16.77 -6.53 18.66
N ALA A 312 16.77 -5.30 19.19
CA ALA A 312 17.56 -4.94 20.37
C ALA A 312 17.25 -5.80 21.60
N THR A 313 15.98 -6.15 21.78
CA THR A 313 15.48 -6.91 22.94
C THR A 313 15.39 -8.42 22.70
N PHE A 314 15.69 -8.90 21.48
CA PHE A 314 15.56 -10.31 21.09
C PHE A 314 16.33 -11.26 22.02
N HIS A 315 17.59 -10.95 22.33
CA HIS A 315 18.42 -11.78 23.20
C HIS A 315 17.86 -11.90 24.64
N SER A 316 17.24 -10.82 25.16
CA SER A 316 16.57 -10.83 26.46
C SER A 316 15.36 -11.77 26.45
N TYR A 317 14.56 -11.73 25.38
CA TYR A 317 13.45 -12.65 25.18
C TYR A 317 13.92 -14.11 25.09
N CYS A 318 15.01 -14.39 24.36
CA CYS A 318 15.58 -15.73 24.29
C CYS A 318 16.01 -16.25 25.67
N ILE A 319 16.64 -15.41 26.50
CA ILE A 319 17.04 -15.76 27.87
C ILE A 319 15.82 -16.09 28.73
N TYR A 320 14.76 -15.26 28.65
CA TYR A 320 13.49 -15.54 29.32
C TYR A 320 12.89 -16.89 28.90
N VAL A 321 12.80 -17.18 27.59
CA VAL A 321 12.24 -18.46 27.10
C VAL A 321 13.06 -19.64 27.60
N ASN A 322 14.40 -19.53 27.62
CA ASN A 322 15.25 -20.58 28.17
C ASN A 322 15.02 -20.77 29.68
N ALA A 323 14.94 -19.70 30.46
CA ALA A 323 14.63 -19.77 31.89
C ALA A 323 13.25 -20.40 32.15
N ALA A 324 12.23 -20.01 31.39
CA ALA A 324 10.89 -20.59 31.47
C ALA A 324 10.88 -22.09 31.14
N ARG A 325 11.62 -22.52 30.11
CA ARG A 325 11.76 -23.94 29.75
C ARG A 325 12.44 -24.75 30.85
N ILE A 326 13.53 -24.23 31.43
CA ILE A 326 14.24 -24.89 32.53
C ILE A 326 13.32 -25.03 33.75
N PHE A 327 12.60 -23.96 34.12
CA PHE A 327 11.65 -23.98 35.23
C PHE A 327 10.51 -24.98 35.00
N ASN A 328 9.89 -24.96 33.81
CA ASN A 328 8.83 -25.89 33.44
C ASN A 328 9.31 -27.35 33.41
N LEU A 329 10.53 -27.60 32.92
CA LEU A 329 11.14 -28.93 32.94
C LEU A 329 11.30 -29.41 34.38
N GLN A 330 11.81 -28.57 35.27
CA GLN A 330 11.99 -28.93 36.67
C GLN A 330 10.66 -29.24 37.38
N LEU A 331 9.60 -28.47 37.12
CA LEU A 331 8.26 -28.76 37.65
C LEU A 331 7.72 -30.10 37.14
N LYS A 332 7.91 -30.41 35.85
CA LYS A 332 7.52 -31.71 35.26
C LYS A 332 8.31 -32.86 35.89
N CYS A 333 9.62 -32.70 36.08
CA CYS A 333 10.47 -33.68 36.76
C CYS A 333 10.05 -33.90 38.21
N LEU A 334 9.80 -32.83 38.97
CA LEU A 334 9.29 -32.90 40.34
C LEU A 334 7.92 -33.59 40.41
N SER A 335 7.00 -33.26 39.51
CA SER A 335 5.68 -33.90 39.44
C SER A 335 5.81 -35.41 39.13
N SER A 336 6.73 -35.77 38.24
CA SER A 336 6.99 -37.16 37.91
C SER A 336 7.61 -37.93 39.08
N LEU A 337 8.61 -37.36 39.76
CA LEU A 337 9.25 -37.98 40.92
C LEU A 337 8.34 -38.05 42.13
N TRP A 338 7.47 -37.05 42.33
CA TRP A 338 6.44 -37.08 43.38
C TRP A 338 5.52 -38.29 43.23
N ARG A 339 5.17 -38.67 42.00
CA ARG A 339 4.41 -39.90 41.74
C ARG A 339 5.19 -41.13 42.16
N VAL A 340 6.49 -41.19 41.88
CA VAL A 340 7.37 -42.31 42.31
C VAL A 340 7.41 -42.40 43.84
N VAL A 341 7.57 -41.27 44.54
CA VAL A 341 7.59 -41.21 46.02
C VAL A 341 6.28 -41.74 46.64
N ILE A 342 5.13 -41.54 45.99
CA ILE A 342 3.82 -42.03 46.47
C ILE A 342 3.49 -43.46 45.97
N GLY A 343 4.38 -44.11 45.21
CA GLY A 343 4.09 -45.45 44.66
C GLY A 343 3.12 -45.42 43.47
N ARG A 344 3.13 -44.34 42.68
CA ARG A 344 2.28 -44.14 41.50
C ARG A 344 3.10 -44.00 40.23
N LYS A 345 2.51 -44.35 39.08
CA LYS A 345 3.10 -44.22 37.74
C LYS A 345 2.06 -43.69 36.77
N PHE A 346 2.47 -42.78 35.88
CA PHE A 346 1.59 -42.36 34.78
C PHE A 346 1.66 -43.35 33.63
N ASN A 347 0.50 -43.79 33.18
CA ASN A 347 0.35 -44.72 32.08
C ASN A 347 -0.11 -43.95 30.82
N PRO A 348 0.79 -43.69 29.86
CA PRO A 348 0.44 -42.94 28.66
C PRO A 348 -0.56 -43.68 27.76
N LEU A 349 -0.59 -45.02 27.82
CA LEU A 349 -1.52 -45.83 27.00
C LEU A 349 -2.98 -45.68 27.44
N ARG A 350 -3.21 -45.44 28.74
CA ARG A 350 -4.54 -45.29 29.34
C ARG A 350 -4.83 -43.87 29.84
N ASN A 351 -3.91 -42.95 29.59
CA ASN A 351 -3.95 -41.56 30.04
C ASN A 351 -4.36 -41.38 31.52
N ARG A 352 -3.87 -42.26 32.41
CA ARG A 352 -4.24 -42.28 33.84
C ARG A 352 -3.04 -42.55 34.75
N VAL A 353 -3.19 -42.28 36.03
CA VAL A 353 -2.17 -42.59 37.06
C VAL A 353 -2.54 -43.89 37.76
N ASP A 354 -1.66 -44.89 37.66
CA ASP A 354 -1.82 -46.23 38.23
C ASP A 354 -0.92 -46.40 39.47
N SER A 355 -1.33 -47.25 40.42
CA SER A 355 -0.44 -47.70 41.50
C SER A 355 0.64 -48.63 40.94
N CYS A 356 1.87 -48.48 41.41
CA CYS A 356 3.01 -49.30 40.98
C CYS A 356 3.84 -49.69 42.21
N GLN A 357 4.19 -50.97 42.31
CA GLN A 357 5.06 -51.47 43.37
C GLN A 357 6.51 -51.19 42.98
N TYR A 358 7.11 -50.17 43.60
CA TYR A 358 8.53 -49.88 43.47
C TYR A 358 9.33 -50.63 44.54
N SER A 359 10.54 -51.07 44.20
CA SER A 359 11.46 -51.63 45.20
C SER A 359 12.00 -50.54 46.13
N HIS A 360 12.49 -50.93 47.31
CA HIS A 360 13.09 -50.01 48.28
C HIS A 360 14.20 -49.14 47.66
N ASN A 361 15.06 -49.72 46.82
CA ASN A 361 16.14 -49.00 46.13
C ASN A 361 15.59 -47.95 45.14
N GLN A 362 14.52 -48.26 44.41
CA GLN A 362 13.90 -47.33 43.47
C GLN A 362 13.24 -46.15 44.20
N LEU A 363 12.54 -46.42 45.30
CA LEU A 363 11.94 -45.37 46.12
C LEU A 363 13.01 -44.47 46.76
N PHE A 364 14.12 -45.04 47.20
CA PHE A 364 15.26 -44.30 47.74
C PHE A 364 15.86 -43.34 46.70
N ILE A 365 16.19 -43.83 45.50
CA ILE A 365 16.73 -43.00 44.41
C ILE A 365 15.72 -41.91 44.00
N GLY A 366 14.43 -42.25 43.92
CA GLY A 366 13.36 -41.31 43.61
C GLY A 366 13.24 -40.19 44.62
N THR A 367 13.31 -40.52 45.92
CA THR A 367 13.23 -39.57 47.03
C THR A 367 14.47 -38.67 47.08
N LEU A 368 15.66 -39.22 46.88
CA LEU A 368 16.91 -38.46 46.81
C LEU A 368 16.88 -37.47 45.65
N SER A 369 16.53 -37.95 44.44
CA SER A 369 16.44 -37.11 43.24
C SER A 369 15.38 -36.01 43.39
N PHE A 370 14.24 -36.35 43.99
CA PHE A 370 13.17 -35.39 44.29
C PHE A 370 13.67 -34.28 45.21
N THR A 371 14.35 -34.66 46.30
CA THR A 371 14.88 -33.72 47.29
C THR A 371 15.93 -32.79 46.68
N ILE A 372 16.84 -33.30 45.85
CA ILE A 372 17.83 -32.48 45.13
C ILE A 372 17.11 -31.47 44.22
N LEU A 373 16.20 -31.93 43.36
CA LEU A 373 15.47 -31.03 42.45
C LEU A 373 14.60 -30.02 43.20
N LEU A 374 14.04 -30.39 44.35
CA LEU A 374 13.25 -29.49 45.18
C LEU A 374 14.12 -28.37 45.75
N PHE A 375 15.33 -28.67 46.22
CA PHE A 375 16.27 -27.66 46.71
C PHE A 375 16.90 -26.79 45.61
N LEU A 376 16.92 -27.25 44.36
CA LEU A 376 17.35 -26.43 43.23
C LEU A 376 16.23 -25.50 42.71
N LEU A 377 14.96 -25.80 43.02
CA LEU A 377 13.79 -25.10 42.48
C LEU A 377 13.77 -23.59 42.79
N PRO A 378 14.14 -23.11 44.00
CA PRO A 378 14.18 -21.68 44.27
C PRO A 378 15.12 -20.92 43.32
N THR A 379 16.21 -21.56 42.89
CA THR A 379 17.19 -20.92 41.98
C THR A 379 16.60 -20.74 40.58
N THR A 380 16.00 -21.77 39.99
CA THR A 380 15.35 -21.62 38.67
C THR A 380 14.14 -20.70 38.72
N ALA A 381 13.35 -20.74 39.81
CA ALA A 381 12.20 -19.88 40.00
C ALA A 381 12.62 -18.40 40.01
N MET A 382 13.69 -18.04 40.74
CA MET A 382 14.20 -16.67 40.76
C MET A 382 14.62 -16.18 39.38
N TYR A 383 15.36 -16.98 38.61
CA TYR A 383 15.76 -16.62 37.25
C TYR A 383 14.55 -16.43 36.33
N TYR A 384 13.57 -17.33 36.39
CA TYR A 384 12.34 -17.23 35.61
C TYR A 384 11.57 -15.94 35.95
N VAL A 385 11.33 -15.67 37.24
CA VAL A 385 10.57 -14.48 37.68
C VAL A 385 11.27 -13.19 37.26
N VAL A 386 12.59 -13.08 37.50
CA VAL A 386 13.34 -11.87 37.20
C VAL A 386 13.38 -11.59 35.70
N PHE A 387 13.63 -12.60 34.87
CA PHE A 387 13.62 -12.42 33.41
C PHE A 387 12.22 -12.22 32.84
N SER A 388 11.19 -12.78 33.47
CA SER A 388 9.79 -12.51 33.10
C SER A 388 9.43 -11.04 33.35
N ILE A 389 9.80 -10.50 34.52
CA ILE A 389 9.60 -9.07 34.85
C ILE A 389 10.40 -8.18 33.90
N ALA A 390 11.69 -8.48 33.69
CA ALA A 390 12.53 -7.71 32.79
C ALA A 390 11.96 -7.66 31.36
N THR A 391 11.50 -8.80 30.84
CA THR A 391 10.89 -8.88 29.51
C THR A 391 9.55 -8.14 29.43
N SER A 392 8.75 -8.16 30.49
CA SER A 392 7.46 -7.46 30.53
C SER A 392 7.60 -5.94 30.56
N ILE A 393 8.71 -5.43 31.11
CA ILE A 393 9.03 -3.98 31.16
C ILE A 393 9.51 -3.49 29.79
N LEU A 394 10.17 -4.35 29.01
CA LEU A 394 10.65 -4.00 27.67
C LEU A 394 9.45 -3.90 26.70
N PRO A 395 9.32 -2.81 25.92
CA PRO A 395 8.14 -2.54 25.08
C PRO A 395 7.95 -3.47 23.87
N GLY A 396 8.65 -4.61 23.81
CA GLY A 396 8.60 -5.56 22.71
C GLY A 396 7.50 -6.60 22.88
N LYS A 397 6.30 -6.33 22.34
CA LYS A 397 5.20 -7.29 22.10
C LYS A 397 4.91 -8.25 23.27
N VAL A 398 3.84 -7.96 24.02
CA VAL A 398 3.08 -8.98 24.76
C VAL A 398 2.59 -10.04 23.76
N MET A 399 3.36 -11.11 23.55
CA MET A 399 2.94 -12.24 22.73
C MET A 399 2.10 -13.20 23.56
N THR A 400 1.03 -13.65 22.91
CA THR A 400 -0.08 -14.41 23.44
C THR A 400 0.32 -15.79 23.95
N LYS A 401 -0.44 -16.24 24.94
CA LYS A 401 -0.42 -17.48 25.74
C LYS A 401 -0.31 -18.84 25.01
N LYS A 402 0.03 -18.89 23.72
CA LYS A 402 -0.06 -20.11 22.88
C LYS A 402 1.23 -20.92 22.73
N GLU A 403 2.37 -20.46 23.26
CA GLU A 403 3.65 -21.20 23.21
C GLU A 403 4.29 -21.45 24.58
N MET A 404 3.46 -21.65 25.61
CA MET A 404 3.85 -22.26 26.89
C MET A 404 3.21 -23.63 26.99
#